data_AF-A0A7J6WG85-F1
#
_entry.id   AF-A0A7J6WG85-F1
#
_cell.length_a   1.000
_cell.length_b   1.000
_cell.length_c   1.000
_cell.angle_alpha   90.00
_cell.angle_beta   90.00
_cell.angle_gamma   90.00
#
_symmetry.space_group_name_H-M   'P 1'
#
loop_
_entity.id
_entity.type
_entity.pdbx_description
1 polymer ?
#
loop_
_entity_poly.entity_id
_entity_poly.type
_entity_poly.pdbx_seq_one_letter_code
_entity_poly.pdbx_strand_id
1 'polypeptide(L)'
;MNINLHVKEKNHKGGHKGHSLADFVNKSAPLIDRKTSDVTAQREEYHLSPDGHLRSQRMLLNGKPLQLTKAGDIPTLDPVFSDVTSPISIAPLSIAFIVLPQFVAPACV
;
A
#
# COMPACT_ATOMS: atom_id res chain seq x y z
N MET A 1 -35.92 27.57 24.07
CA MET A 1 -36.58 27.89 22.79
C MET A 1 -36.35 26.72 21.86
N ASN A 2 -37.40 26.00 21.49
CA ASN A 2 -37.33 24.86 20.58
C ASN A 2 -37.94 25.30 19.24
N ILE A 3 -37.12 25.36 18.20
CA ILE A 3 -37.61 25.61 16.85
C ILE A 3 -37.84 24.27 16.14
N ASN A 4 -39.12 23.92 15.95
CA ASN A 4 -39.52 22.88 15.01
C ASN A 4 -39.52 23.49 13.62
N LEU A 5 -38.63 23.02 12.74
CA LEU A 5 -38.64 23.40 11.34
C LEU A 5 -39.41 22.35 10.53
N HIS A 6 -40.66 22.68 10.18
CA HIS A 6 -41.46 21.90 9.25
C HIS A 6 -40.97 22.18 7.82
N VAL A 7 -40.12 21.29 7.29
CA VAL A 7 -39.64 21.37 5.91
C VAL A 7 -40.61 20.66 4.98
N LYS A 8 -41.16 21.41 4.03
CA LYS A 8 -42.06 20.94 2.97
C LYS A 8 -41.22 20.19 1.91
N GLU A 9 -41.40 18.88 1.79
CA GLU A 9 -40.76 18.08 0.73
C GLU A 9 -41.12 18.62 -0.66
N LYS A 10 -40.10 18.98 -1.43
CA LYS A 10 -40.21 19.11 -2.89
C LYS A 10 -39.47 17.95 -3.53
N ASN A 11 -40.26 17.10 -4.21
CA ASN A 11 -39.80 15.95 -4.95
C ASN A 11 -38.95 16.42 -6.15
N HIS A 12 -37.63 16.25 -6.08
CA HIS A 12 -36.72 16.51 -7.18
C HIS A 12 -36.06 15.19 -7.59
N LYS A 13 -36.53 14.63 -8.71
CA LYS A 13 -35.90 13.48 -9.36
C LYS A 13 -34.58 13.93 -9.99
N GLY A 14 -33.49 13.80 -9.25
CA GLY A 14 -32.11 13.91 -9.74
C GLY A 14 -31.36 12.65 -9.37
N GLY A 15 -31.09 11.77 -10.34
CA GLY A 15 -30.43 10.49 -10.12
C GLY A 15 -28.96 10.65 -9.74
N HIS A 16 -28.65 10.56 -8.45
CA HIS A 16 -27.29 10.37 -7.97
C HIS A 16 -26.87 8.92 -8.21
N LYS A 17 -26.10 8.68 -9.27
CA LYS A 17 -25.43 7.40 -9.50
C LYS A 17 -24.29 7.26 -8.49
N GLY A 18 -24.57 6.59 -7.37
CA GLY A 18 -23.52 6.13 -6.46
C GLY A 18 -22.69 5.06 -7.17
N HIS A 19 -21.39 5.29 -7.31
CA HIS A 19 -20.47 4.26 -7.81
C HIS A 19 -20.27 3.23 -6.71
N SER A 20 -20.91 2.07 -6.85
CA SER A 20 -20.74 0.95 -5.93
C SER A 20 -19.39 0.29 -6.19
N LEU A 21 -18.72 -0.19 -5.13
CA LEU A 21 -17.50 -1.01 -5.24
C LEU A 21 -17.70 -2.24 -6.16
N ALA A 22 -18.95 -2.72 -6.27
CA ALA A 22 -19.31 -3.80 -7.19
C ALA A 22 -19.09 -3.43 -8.67
N ASP A 23 -19.24 -2.16 -9.05
CA ASP A 23 -19.04 -1.71 -10.43
C ASP A 23 -17.56 -1.71 -10.83
N PHE A 24 -16.65 -1.55 -9.87
CA PHE A 24 -15.20 -1.62 -10.07
C PHE A 24 -14.73 -3.07 -10.31
N VAL A 25 -15.27 -4.02 -9.53
CA VAL A 25 -14.94 -5.45 -9.66
C VAL A 25 -15.36 -6.01 -11.02
N ASN A 26 -16.48 -5.55 -11.57
CA ASN A 26 -16.97 -6.01 -12.87
C ASN A 26 -16.21 -5.42 -14.07
N LYS A 27 -15.33 -4.42 -13.86
CA LYS A 27 -14.59 -3.73 -14.92
C LYS A 27 -13.12 -4.14 -15.06
N SER A 28 -12.61 -4.97 -14.16
CA SER A 28 -11.29 -5.58 -14.36
C SER A 28 -11.41 -6.70 -15.40
N ALA A 29 -10.90 -6.45 -16.60
CA ALA A 29 -10.66 -7.49 -17.59
C ALA A 29 -9.78 -8.60 -16.96
N PRO A 30 -10.00 -9.88 -17.30
CA PRO A 30 -9.16 -10.96 -16.78
C PRO A 30 -7.72 -10.71 -17.22
N LEU A 31 -6.83 -10.50 -16.25
CA LEU A 31 -5.40 -10.55 -16.47
C LEU A 31 -5.10 -11.91 -17.08
N ILE A 32 -4.64 -11.90 -18.33
CA ILE A 32 -4.23 -13.09 -19.06
C ILE A 32 -3.10 -13.72 -18.27
N ASP A 33 -3.40 -14.87 -17.68
CA ASP A 33 -2.50 -15.71 -16.92
C ASP A 33 -1.47 -16.32 -17.88
N ARG A 34 -0.48 -15.51 -18.27
CA ARG A 34 0.66 -15.99 -19.05
C ARG A 34 1.52 -16.78 -18.08
N LYS A 35 1.23 -18.07 -18.01
CA LYS A 35 1.98 -19.15 -17.37
C LYS A 35 3.51 -18.88 -17.42
N THR A 36 4.03 -18.15 -16.45
CA THR A 36 5.46 -18.05 -16.19
C THR A 36 5.81 -19.27 -15.36
N SER A 37 6.55 -20.17 -15.99
CA SER A 37 7.19 -21.31 -15.34
C SER A 37 7.83 -20.90 -14.02
N ASP A 38 7.28 -21.39 -12.91
CA ASP A 38 7.94 -21.82 -11.66
C ASP A 38 9.14 -20.99 -11.14
N VAL A 39 9.16 -19.70 -11.42
CA VAL A 39 9.90 -18.72 -10.62
C VAL A 39 8.81 -18.14 -9.75
N THR A 40 8.77 -18.50 -8.48
CA THR A 40 7.95 -17.78 -7.50
C THR A 40 8.30 -16.31 -7.65
N ALA A 41 7.39 -15.54 -8.23
CA ALA A 41 7.60 -14.12 -8.41
C ALA A 41 7.72 -13.54 -7.00
N GLN A 42 8.91 -13.06 -6.66
CA GLN A 42 9.19 -12.46 -5.36
C GLN A 42 9.08 -10.94 -5.49
N ARG A 43 8.54 -10.34 -4.44
CA ARG A 43 8.61 -8.90 -4.22
C ARG A 43 9.59 -8.62 -3.10
N GLU A 44 10.18 -7.44 -3.15
CA GLU A 44 11.04 -6.93 -2.08
C GLU A 44 10.25 -5.97 -1.21
N GLU A 45 10.35 -6.15 0.10
CA GLU A 45 9.67 -5.31 1.09
C GLU A 45 10.68 -4.61 2.01
N TYR A 46 10.49 -3.31 2.17
CA TYR A 46 11.29 -2.45 3.02
C TYR A 46 10.37 -1.74 4.02
N HIS A 47 10.19 -2.36 5.18
CA HIS A 47 9.35 -1.84 6.26
C HIS A 47 10.15 -0.91 7.16
N LEU A 48 9.66 0.32 7.33
CA LEU A 48 10.26 1.34 8.17
C LEU A 48 9.37 1.62 9.38
N SER A 49 9.93 1.44 10.57
CA SER A 49 9.27 1.78 11.84
C SER A 49 10.16 2.64 12.73
N PRO A 50 9.59 3.48 13.61
CA PRO A 50 10.38 4.19 14.61
C PRO A 50 11.04 3.23 15.61
N ASP A 51 12.27 3.54 16.04
CA ASP A 51 12.95 2.80 17.11
C ASP A 51 12.29 3.10 18.47
N GLY A 52 11.36 2.24 18.89
CA GLY A 52 10.64 2.31 20.16
C GLY A 52 9.40 3.20 20.16
N HIS A 53 9.55 4.51 19.92
CA HIS A 53 8.43 5.46 19.96
C HIS A 53 8.35 6.37 18.73
N LEU A 54 7.17 6.93 18.42
CA LEU A 54 6.93 7.71 17.20
C LEU A 54 7.83 8.93 17.00
N ARG A 55 8.33 9.53 18.08
CA ARG A 55 9.23 10.69 18.03
C ARG A 55 10.71 10.31 17.87
N SER A 56 11.01 9.02 17.69
CA SER A 56 12.39 8.56 17.56
C SER A 56 13.00 9.20 16.32
N GLN A 57 14.23 9.70 16.47
CA GLN A 57 15.01 10.22 15.35
C GLN A 57 15.67 9.09 14.55
N ARG A 58 15.54 7.85 15.03
CA ARG A 58 16.10 6.66 14.40
C ARG A 58 14.97 5.76 13.90
N MET A 59 15.13 5.31 12.67
CA MET A 59 14.23 4.34 12.03
C MET A 59 14.85 2.94 12.05
N LEU A 60 14.00 1.92 12.07
CA LEU A 60 14.34 0.54 11.85
C LEU A 60 13.91 0.15 10.43
N LEU A 61 14.80 -0.46 9.65
CA LEU A 61 14.48 -1.14 8.39
C LEU A 61 14.33 -2.63 8.67
N ASN A 62 13.14 -3.17 8.42
CA ASN A 62 12.84 -4.59 8.62
C ASN A 62 13.23 -5.06 10.05
N GLY A 63 13.04 -4.18 11.04
CA GLY A 63 13.40 -4.42 12.44
C GLY A 63 14.86 -4.12 12.82
N LYS A 64 15.72 -3.76 11.87
CA LYS A 64 17.14 -3.43 12.11
C LYS A 64 17.37 -1.91 12.10
N PRO A 65 18.10 -1.34 13.07
CA PRO A 65 18.35 0.10 13.09
C PRO A 65 19.10 0.61 11.84
N LEU A 66 18.53 1.60 11.17
CA LEU A 66 19.23 2.35 10.13
C LEU A 66 20.20 3.34 10.78
N GLN A 67 21.47 3.00 10.74
CA GLN A 67 22.56 3.81 11.27
C GLN A 67 23.74 3.76 10.30
N LEU A 68 24.45 4.87 10.19
CA LEU A 68 25.69 4.91 9.42
C LEU A 68 26.71 3.93 9.99
N THR A 69 27.62 3.44 9.14
CA THR A 69 28.75 2.64 9.59
C THR A 69 29.65 3.47 10.52
N LYS A 70 30.60 2.82 11.20
CA LYS A 70 31.61 3.54 12.00
C LYS A 70 32.43 4.55 11.18
N ALA A 71 32.53 4.34 9.86
CA ALA A 71 33.21 5.24 8.94
C ALA A 71 32.29 6.32 8.36
N GLY A 72 30.98 6.30 8.67
CA GLY A 72 30.01 7.27 8.19
C GLY A 72 29.30 6.87 6.89
N ASP A 73 29.51 5.65 6.39
CA ASP A 73 28.88 5.19 5.16
C ASP A 73 27.39 4.87 5.35
N ILE A 74 26.62 4.99 4.28
CA ILE A 74 25.22 4.57 4.23
C ILE A 74 25.19 3.03 4.34
N PRO A 75 24.40 2.45 5.27
CA PRO A 75 24.31 1.00 5.41
C PRO A 75 23.61 0.37 4.20
N THR A 76 23.81 -0.93 3.99
CA THR A 76 23.01 -1.68 3.02
C THR A 76 21.54 -1.66 3.43
N LEU A 77 20.67 -1.45 2.45
CA LEU A 77 19.22 -1.51 2.65
C LEU A 77 18.76 -2.88 2.17
N ASP A 78 18.72 -3.85 3.08
CA ASP A 78 18.38 -5.22 2.74
C ASP A 78 16.85 -5.43 2.76
N PRO A 79 16.25 -5.94 1.68
CA PRO A 79 14.82 -6.25 1.65
C PRO A 79 14.48 -7.51 2.44
N VAL A 80 13.19 -7.65 2.75
CA VAL A 80 12.56 -8.95 2.98
C VAL A 80 11.92 -9.41 1.68
N PHE A 81 12.23 -10.62 1.24
CA PHE A 81 11.60 -11.21 0.07
C PHE A 81 10.31 -11.93 0.47
N SER A 82 9.23 -11.58 -0.23
CA SER A 82 7.91 -12.18 -0.03
C SER A 82 7.35 -12.68 -1.36
N ASP A 83 6.52 -13.71 -1.32
CA ASP A 83 5.76 -14.15 -2.49
C ASP A 83 4.77 -13.05 -2.92
N VAL A 84 4.71 -12.71 -4.22
CA VAL A 84 3.83 -11.66 -4.74
C VAL A 84 2.34 -11.86 -4.42
N THR A 85 1.90 -13.11 -4.23
CA THR A 85 0.50 -13.46 -3.94
C THR A 85 0.16 -13.37 -2.45
N SER A 86 1.18 -13.36 -1.58
CA SER A 86 0.97 -13.26 -0.14
C SER A 86 0.46 -11.86 0.24
N PRO A 87 -0.41 -11.70 1.25
CA PRO A 87 -0.80 -10.38 1.74
C PRO A 87 0.41 -9.55 2.18
N ILE A 88 0.32 -8.22 2.02
CA ILE A 88 1.31 -7.28 2.56
C ILE A 88 0.82 -6.85 3.94
N SER A 89 1.63 -7.06 4.98
CA SER A 89 1.33 -6.65 6.35
C SER A 89 2.13 -5.43 6.73
N ILE A 90 1.46 -4.33 7.10
CA ILE A 90 2.10 -3.07 7.48
C ILE A 90 1.73 -2.77 8.93
N ALA A 91 2.72 -2.53 9.79
CA ALA A 91 2.47 -2.22 11.19
C ALA A 91 1.79 -0.84 11.34
N PRO A 92 0.96 -0.62 12.37
CA PRO A 92 0.40 0.71 12.64
C PRO A 92 1.50 1.76 12.80
N LEU A 93 1.26 2.97 12.27
CA LEU A 93 2.17 4.12 12.39
C LEU A 93 3.57 3.85 11.81
N SER A 94 3.64 3.00 10.80
CA SER A 94 4.83 2.65 10.03
C SER A 94 4.59 2.89 8.54
N ILE A 95 5.65 2.80 7.74
CA ILE A 95 5.57 2.89 6.28
C ILE A 95 6.33 1.73 5.65
N ALA A 96 5.95 1.31 4.45
CA ALA A 96 6.66 0.26 3.72
C ALA A 96 6.85 0.65 2.26
N PHE A 97 8.02 0.34 1.70
CA PHE A 97 8.26 0.37 0.26
C PHE A 97 8.22 -1.05 -0.28
N ILE A 98 7.48 -1.23 -1.37
CA ILE A 98 7.27 -2.54 -2.00
C ILE A 98 7.77 -2.44 -3.43
N VAL A 99 8.81 -3.20 -3.74
CA VAL A 99 9.35 -3.29 -5.10
C VAL A 99 8.85 -4.58 -5.72
N LEU A 100 8.34 -4.48 -6.94
CA LEU A 100 7.94 -5.61 -7.77
C LEU A 100 8.96 -5.73 -8.93
N PRO A 101 10.08 -6.45 -8.76
CA PRO A 101 11.18 -6.42 -9.74
C PRO A 101 10.77 -6.93 -11.13
N GLN A 102 9.77 -7.82 -11.18
CA GLN A 102 9.27 -8.44 -12.40
C GLN A 102 8.05 -7.72 -12.98
N PHE A 103 7.64 -6.57 -12.43
CA PHE A 103 6.48 -5.83 -12.91
C PHE A 103 6.82 -4.97 -14.13
N VAL A 104 6.20 -5.29 -15.26
CA VAL A 104 6.36 -4.53 -16.51
C VAL A 104 5.17 -3.58 -16.67
N ALA A 105 5.41 -2.29 -16.45
CA ALA A 105 4.46 -1.23 -16.76
C ALA A 105 4.91 -0.46 -18.01
N PRO A 106 4.03 -0.22 -19.01
CA PRO A 106 4.39 0.53 -20.22
C PRO A 106 4.92 1.95 -19.98
N ALA A 107 4.63 2.56 -18.83
CA ALA A 107 5.12 3.88 -18.46
C ALA A 107 6.48 3.86 -17.72
N CYS A 108 7.02 2.67 -17.42
CA CYS A 108 8.24 2.48 -16.62
C CYS A 108 9.38 1.86 -17.43
N VAL A 109 9.37 2.02 -18.76
CA VAL A 109 10.38 1.55 -19.71
C VAL A 109 11.09 2.72 -20.40
#